data_AF-D9WWQ5-F1
#
_entry.id   AF-D9WWQ5-F1
#
_cell.length_a   1.000
_cell.length_b   1.000
_cell.length_c   1.000
_cell.angle_alpha   90.00
_cell.angle_beta   90.00
_cell.angle_gamma   90.00
#
_symmetry.space_group_name_H-M   'P 1'
#
loop_
_entity.id
_entity.type
_entity.pdbx_description
1 polymer ?
#
loop_
_entity_poly.entity_id
_entity_poly.type
_entity_poly.pdbx_seq_one_letter_code
_entity_poly.pdbx_strand_id
1 'polypeptide(L)'
;MAVFGVLATLLGSVTGVLGLWPVAVAAVCAALIPVSVRHFAFQTAVLTPLLLSLVYLGGDTDPGYTRLTDTLLACVVVLAAGALPGLGGPRAQVSVRLSLAVRATRDHLDRVLTAEAPYAERLRLRREAYRALADARRAVEVASAEHPPFGRDLAAWAPVVSALEEIVDAATACGVRLDQGAPYPDAELTARLRAGLSDLADAVAARRPPTDLVLPAGAAVTDCATLADVTAGLRRARRLASN
;
A
#
# COMPACT_ATOMS: atom_id res chain seq x y z
N MET A 1 -11.67 -29.44 -0.09
CA MET A 1 -13.15 -29.49 0.04
C MET A 1 -13.69 -30.63 0.91
N ALA A 2 -12.86 -31.54 1.46
CA ALA A 2 -13.33 -32.57 2.42
C ALA A 2 -12.81 -32.39 3.86
N VAL A 3 -11.73 -31.61 4.06
CA VAL A 3 -11.13 -31.39 5.39
C VAL A 3 -11.91 -30.36 6.23
N PHE A 4 -12.61 -29.42 5.58
CA PHE A 4 -13.42 -28.41 6.28
C PHE A 4 -14.75 -28.94 6.83
N GLY A 5 -15.30 -30.01 6.25
CA GLY A 5 -16.54 -30.63 6.73
C GLY A 5 -16.37 -31.41 8.04
N VAL A 6 -15.19 -32.01 8.24
CA VAL A 6 -14.88 -32.82 9.44
C VAL A 6 -14.50 -31.95 10.64
N LEU A 7 -13.88 -30.79 10.41
CA LEU A 7 -13.59 -29.82 11.47
C LEU A 7 -14.87 -29.13 11.97
N ALA A 8 -15.84 -28.88 11.06
CA ALA A 8 -17.14 -28.31 11.41
C ALA A 8 -18.01 -29.28 12.22
N THR A 9 -17.95 -30.58 11.95
CA THR A 9 -18.69 -31.59 12.72
C THR A 9 -18.03 -31.89 14.07
N LEU A 10 -16.70 -31.85 14.18
CA LEU A 10 -15.98 -31.97 15.45
C LEU A 10 -16.23 -30.78 16.38
N LEU A 11 -16.27 -29.54 15.86
CA LEU A 11 -16.69 -28.38 16.65
C LEU A 11 -18.18 -28.45 17.03
N GLY A 12 -19.04 -28.95 16.13
CA GLY A 12 -20.47 -29.14 16.38
C GLY A 12 -20.82 -30.19 17.45
N SER A 13 -19.92 -31.14 17.71
CA SER A 13 -20.09 -32.11 18.81
C SER A 13 -19.65 -31.59 20.18
N VAL A 14 -18.82 -30.55 20.23
CA VAL A 14 -18.43 -29.88 21.48
C VAL A 14 -19.49 -28.85 21.92
N THR A 15 -20.37 -28.44 21.01
CA THR A 15 -21.45 -27.44 21.23
C THR A 15 -22.74 -28.00 21.84
N GLY A 16 -22.72 -29.23 22.35
CA GLY A 16 -23.93 -29.91 22.83
C GLY A 16 -24.29 -29.73 24.31
N VAL A 17 -23.39 -29.23 25.17
CA VAL A 17 -23.64 -29.27 26.62
C VAL A 17 -23.19 -27.97 27.31
N LEU A 18 -24.20 -27.26 27.84
CA LEU A 18 -24.16 -26.07 28.72
C LEU A 18 -24.00 -24.72 28.01
N GLY A 19 -24.97 -23.83 28.25
CA GLY A 19 -25.10 -22.45 27.75
C GLY A 19 -24.00 -21.46 28.15
N LEU A 20 -22.74 -21.87 27.99
CA LEU A 20 -21.52 -21.11 28.23
C LEU A 20 -20.98 -20.45 26.95
N TRP A 21 -21.62 -20.70 25.80
CA TRP A 21 -21.27 -20.06 24.52
C TRP A 21 -21.23 -18.52 24.58
N PRO A 22 -22.16 -17.82 25.28
CA PRO A 22 -22.11 -16.35 25.37
C PRO A 22 -20.91 -15.88 26.20
N VAL A 23 -20.54 -16.65 27.22
CA VAL A 23 -19.39 -16.39 28.09
C VAL A 23 -18.09 -16.62 27.33
N ALA A 24 -18.03 -17.65 26.49
CA ALA A 24 -16.89 -17.90 25.60
C ALA A 24 -16.71 -16.77 24.58
N VAL A 25 -17.80 -16.29 23.97
CA VAL A 25 -17.76 -15.14 23.04
C VAL A 25 -17.34 -13.86 23.78
N ALA A 26 -17.89 -13.59 24.96
CA ALA A 26 -17.52 -12.43 25.77
C ALA A 26 -16.05 -12.49 26.21
N ALA A 27 -15.54 -13.66 26.59
CA ALA A 27 -14.14 -13.87 26.96
C ALA A 27 -13.19 -13.69 25.78
N VAL A 28 -13.58 -14.17 24.59
CA VAL A 28 -12.83 -13.95 23.34
C VAL A 28 -12.83 -12.47 22.96
N CYS A 29 -13.99 -11.79 23.02
CA CYS A 29 -14.10 -10.35 22.80
C CYS A 29 -13.25 -9.54 23.78
N ALA A 30 -13.24 -9.92 25.06
CA ALA A 30 -12.43 -9.28 26.09
C ALA A 30 -10.92 -9.49 25.86
N ALA A 31 -10.51 -10.67 25.39
CA ALA A 31 -9.13 -10.97 25.03
C ALA A 31 -8.66 -10.23 23.76
N LEU A 32 -9.58 -9.75 22.93
CA LEU A 32 -9.32 -8.96 21.71
C LEU A 32 -9.28 -7.44 21.96
N ILE A 33 -9.58 -6.97 23.18
CA ILE A 33 -9.49 -5.56 23.59
C ILE A 33 -8.07 -4.96 23.44
N PRO A 34 -6.98 -5.65 23.83
CA PRO A 34 -5.62 -5.09 23.73
C PRO A 34 -5.12 -4.91 22.30
N VAL A 35 -5.74 -5.60 21.32
CA VAL A 35 -5.40 -5.54 19.89
C VAL A 35 -6.17 -4.41 19.18
N SER A 36 -7.32 -4.01 19.73
CA SER A 36 -8.27 -3.07 19.09
C SER A 36 -7.96 -1.59 19.31
N VAL A 37 -6.97 -1.26 20.14
CA VAL A 37 -6.61 0.12 20.53
C VAL A 37 -5.88 0.93 19.45
N ARG A 38 -5.57 0.34 18.28
CA ARG A 38 -4.81 1.01 17.21
C ARG A 38 -5.67 1.67 16.10
N HIS A 39 -6.97 1.37 15.98
CA HIS A 39 -7.82 2.00 14.95
C HIS A 39 -9.29 2.18 15.37
N PHE A 40 -9.78 3.43 15.33
CA PHE A 40 -11.14 3.85 15.70
C PHE A 40 -12.28 3.10 14.98
N ALA A 41 -12.07 2.72 13.71
CA ALA A 41 -13.07 1.97 12.92
C ALA A 41 -13.24 0.52 13.38
N PHE A 42 -12.21 -0.08 13.99
CA PHE A 42 -12.25 -1.45 14.53
C PHE A 42 -13.03 -1.49 15.85
N GLN A 43 -12.98 -0.38 16.61
CA GLN A 43 -13.71 -0.22 17.86
C GLN A 43 -15.22 -0.23 17.65
N THR A 44 -15.73 0.47 16.63
CA THR A 44 -17.17 0.46 16.29
C THR A 44 -17.64 -0.91 15.81
N ALA A 45 -16.81 -1.61 15.02
CA ALA A 45 -17.12 -2.95 14.51
C ALA A 45 -17.21 -4.03 15.61
N VAL A 46 -16.46 -3.87 16.71
CA VAL A 46 -16.51 -4.78 17.87
C VAL A 46 -17.62 -4.40 18.86
N LEU A 47 -17.90 -3.10 19.00
CA LEU A 47 -18.91 -2.61 19.96
C LEU A 47 -20.34 -3.02 19.57
N THR A 48 -20.67 -3.02 18.27
CA THR A 48 -22.01 -3.36 17.78
C THR A 48 -22.43 -4.81 18.06
N PRO A 49 -21.64 -5.86 17.75
CA PRO A 49 -22.00 -7.24 18.07
C PRO A 49 -21.96 -7.55 19.58
N LEU A 50 -21.10 -6.86 20.34
CA LEU A 50 -21.06 -6.96 21.81
C LEU A 50 -22.37 -6.43 22.43
N LEU A 51 -22.84 -5.28 21.97
CA LEU A 51 -24.13 -4.71 22.38
C LEU A 51 -25.31 -5.62 21.98
N LEU A 52 -25.30 -6.17 20.76
CA LEU A 52 -26.32 -7.14 20.33
C LEU A 52 -26.33 -8.41 21.19
N SER A 53 -25.16 -8.90 21.62
CA SER A 53 -25.06 -10.05 22.53
C SER A 53 -25.61 -9.76 23.91
N LEU A 54 -25.38 -8.54 24.43
CA LEU A 54 -25.94 -8.08 25.71
C LEU A 54 -27.46 -7.92 25.65
N VAL A 55 -28.00 -7.42 24.53
CA VAL A 55 -29.45 -7.31 24.29
C VAL A 55 -30.11 -8.68 24.18
N TYR A 56 -29.46 -9.63 23.50
CA TYR A 56 -29.96 -11.00 23.37
C TYR A 56 -30.01 -11.74 24.72
N LEU A 57 -29.01 -11.52 25.58
CA LEU A 57 -29.00 -12.02 26.96
C LEU A 57 -30.11 -11.38 27.83
N GLY A 58 -30.67 -10.24 27.39
CA GLY A 58 -31.73 -9.47 28.04
C GLY A 58 -33.17 -9.96 27.78
N GLY A 59 -33.38 -10.97 26.93
CA GLY A 59 -34.58 -11.81 26.98
C GLY A 59 -35.68 -11.60 25.93
N ASP A 60 -35.37 -11.75 24.64
CA ASP A 60 -36.41 -12.03 23.63
C ASP A 60 -35.97 -13.19 22.71
N THR A 61 -36.76 -14.26 22.67
CA THR A 61 -36.40 -15.56 22.08
C THR A 61 -37.42 -16.00 21.04
N ASP A 62 -37.31 -15.47 19.82
CA ASP A 62 -37.89 -16.07 18.60
C ASP A 62 -36.91 -15.87 17.43
N PRO A 63 -36.94 -16.70 16.36
CA PRO A 63 -35.81 -17.43 15.79
C PRO A 63 -34.76 -16.50 15.14
N GLY A 64 -34.04 -15.77 15.98
CA GLY A 64 -32.98 -14.84 15.61
C GLY A 64 -31.70 -15.53 15.18
N TYR A 65 -31.63 -16.86 15.25
CA TYR A 65 -30.43 -17.65 14.92
C TYR A 65 -29.93 -17.39 13.51
N THR A 66 -30.81 -17.35 12.49
CA THR A 66 -30.39 -17.14 11.09
C THR A 66 -29.91 -15.71 10.81
N ARG A 67 -30.46 -14.72 11.52
CA ARG A 67 -30.02 -13.31 11.39
C ARG A 67 -28.74 -13.03 12.18
N LEU A 68 -28.56 -13.72 13.30
CA LEU A 68 -27.36 -13.62 14.13
C LEU A 68 -26.15 -14.24 13.43
N THR A 69 -26.31 -15.40 12.78
CA THR A 69 -25.23 -16.03 11.99
C THR A 69 -24.85 -15.21 10.77
N ASP A 70 -25.82 -14.62 10.07
CA ASP A 70 -25.55 -13.76 8.91
C ASP A 70 -24.80 -12.48 9.31
N THR A 71 -25.18 -11.88 10.44
CA THR A 71 -24.47 -10.71 10.99
C THR A 71 -23.07 -11.07 11.49
N LEU A 72 -22.90 -12.20 12.18
CA LEU A 72 -21.57 -12.67 12.62
C LEU A 72 -20.67 -13.03 11.44
N LEU A 73 -21.21 -13.63 10.38
CA LEU A 73 -20.47 -13.95 9.17
C LEU A 73 -20.06 -12.66 8.44
N ALA A 74 -20.95 -11.68 8.34
CA ALA A 74 -20.60 -10.35 7.83
C ALA A 74 -19.49 -9.69 8.66
N CYS A 75 -19.55 -9.76 10.00
CA CYS A 75 -18.49 -9.27 10.87
C CYS A 75 -17.16 -10.01 10.65
N VAL A 76 -17.16 -11.34 10.55
CA VAL A 76 -15.96 -12.14 10.27
C VAL A 76 -15.37 -11.78 8.90
N VAL A 77 -16.21 -11.58 7.88
CA VAL A 77 -15.77 -11.16 6.54
C VAL A 77 -15.15 -9.76 6.58
N VAL A 78 -15.76 -8.80 7.29
CA VAL A 78 -15.21 -7.45 7.47
C VAL A 78 -13.88 -7.48 8.26
N LEU A 79 -13.79 -8.31 9.30
CA LEU A 79 -12.57 -8.50 10.10
C LEU A 79 -11.46 -9.16 9.28
N ALA A 80 -11.78 -10.20 8.51
CA ALA A 80 -10.84 -10.85 7.60
C ALA A 80 -10.37 -9.86 6.52
N ALA A 81 -11.28 -9.10 5.91
CA ALA A 81 -10.95 -8.05 4.94
C ALA A 81 -10.04 -6.96 5.53
N GLY A 82 -10.24 -6.60 6.80
CA GLY A 82 -9.42 -5.63 7.52
C GLY A 82 -8.06 -6.19 8.00
N ALA A 83 -7.95 -7.48 8.27
CA ALA A 83 -6.73 -8.13 8.74
C ALA A 83 -5.79 -8.57 7.60
N LEU A 84 -6.34 -8.83 6.41
CA LEU A 84 -5.60 -9.28 5.23
C LEU A 84 -4.44 -8.34 4.81
N PRO A 85 -4.55 -7.00 4.87
CA PRO A 85 -3.44 -6.09 4.56
C PRO A 85 -2.28 -6.17 5.56
N GLY A 86 -2.54 -6.64 6.80
CA GLY A 86 -1.55 -6.73 7.87
C GLY A 86 -0.68 -7.99 7.83
N LEU A 87 -1.07 -9.02 7.07
CA LEU A 87 -0.37 -10.31 7.03
C LEU A 87 0.97 -10.27 6.26
N GLY A 88 1.24 -9.21 5.50
CA GLY A 88 2.48 -9.06 4.72
C GLY A 88 3.75 -8.75 5.52
N GLY A 89 3.61 -8.33 6.78
CA GLY A 89 4.71 -7.83 7.59
C GLY A 89 5.25 -6.46 7.12
N PRO A 90 6.06 -5.76 7.94
CA PRO A 90 6.38 -4.35 7.74
C PRO A 90 7.18 -4.11 6.47
N ARG A 91 8.11 -5.02 6.16
CA ARG A 91 8.94 -4.97 4.94
C ARG A 91 8.09 -5.07 3.66
N ALA A 92 7.07 -5.93 3.65
CA ALA A 92 6.21 -6.06 2.47
C ALA A 92 5.28 -4.86 2.31
N GLN A 93 4.83 -4.26 3.41
CA GLN A 93 4.02 -3.05 3.34
C GLN A 93 4.80 -1.87 2.76
N VAL A 94 6.05 -1.68 3.22
CA VAL A 94 6.96 -0.67 2.64
C VAL A 94 7.23 -0.96 1.17
N SER A 95 7.52 -2.21 0.80
CA SER A 95 7.81 -2.55 -0.59
C SER A 95 6.60 -2.34 -1.51
N VAL A 96 5.39 -2.70 -1.07
CA VAL A 96 4.16 -2.46 -1.83
C VAL A 96 3.93 -0.96 -2.03
N ARG A 97 3.96 -0.16 -0.95
CA ARG A 97 3.73 1.29 -1.04
C ARG A 97 4.78 2.00 -1.88
N LEU A 98 6.04 1.62 -1.73
CA LEU A 98 7.12 2.17 -2.54
C LEU A 98 6.98 1.77 -4.02
N SER A 99 6.63 0.51 -4.32
CA SER A 99 6.41 0.09 -5.72
C SER A 99 5.26 0.85 -6.38
N LEU A 100 4.19 1.17 -5.63
CA LEU A 100 3.08 1.99 -6.10
C LEU A 100 3.52 3.44 -6.34
N ALA A 101 4.36 4.00 -5.46
CA ALA A 101 4.93 5.33 -5.65
C ALA A 101 5.82 5.41 -6.91
N VAL A 102 6.64 4.39 -7.16
CA VAL A 102 7.45 4.30 -8.39
C VAL A 102 6.55 4.21 -9.63
N ARG A 103 5.49 3.39 -9.61
CA ARG A 103 4.52 3.29 -10.71
C ARG A 103 3.81 4.62 -10.97
N ALA A 104 3.33 5.29 -9.92
CA ALA A 104 2.68 6.60 -10.06
C ALA A 104 3.65 7.67 -10.59
N THR A 105 4.92 7.64 -10.16
CA THR A 105 5.99 8.50 -10.69
C THR A 105 6.23 8.25 -12.19
N ARG A 106 6.27 6.99 -12.59
CA ARG A 106 6.39 6.58 -14.00
C ARG A 106 5.20 7.08 -14.82
N ASP A 107 3.98 6.89 -14.34
CA ASP A 107 2.78 7.26 -15.09
C ASP A 107 2.66 8.79 -15.23
N HIS A 108 3.05 9.54 -14.19
CA HIS A 108 3.19 11.00 -14.27
C HIS A 108 4.25 11.42 -15.28
N LEU A 109 5.46 10.87 -15.20
CA LEU A 109 6.55 11.16 -16.14
C LEU A 109 6.13 10.85 -17.57
N ASP A 110 5.58 9.66 -17.81
CA ASP A 110 5.10 9.21 -19.10
C ASP A 110 4.11 10.20 -19.71
N ARG A 111 3.17 10.68 -18.88
CA ARG A 111 2.16 11.61 -19.34
C ARG A 111 2.71 13.00 -19.62
N VAL A 112 3.64 13.48 -18.80
CA VAL A 112 4.33 14.75 -19.06
C VAL A 112 5.08 14.73 -20.40
N LEU A 113 5.69 13.60 -20.76
CA LEU A 113 6.48 13.48 -21.99
C LEU A 113 5.63 13.17 -23.24
N THR A 114 4.30 13.13 -23.12
CA THR A 114 3.38 12.86 -24.24
C THR A 114 2.72 14.16 -24.72
N ALA A 115 2.87 14.49 -26.00
CA ALA A 115 2.46 15.79 -26.56
C ALA A 115 0.97 16.12 -26.47
N GLU A 116 0.11 15.10 -26.51
CA GLU A 116 -1.35 15.27 -26.62
C GLU A 116 -2.10 15.12 -25.29
N ALA A 117 -1.39 15.03 -24.16
CA ALA A 117 -2.03 14.78 -22.87
C ALA A 117 -2.87 15.98 -22.39
N PRO A 118 -4.17 15.82 -22.09
CA PRO A 118 -4.99 16.89 -21.51
C PRO A 118 -4.40 17.40 -20.18
N TYR A 119 -4.42 18.71 -19.96
CA TYR A 119 -3.89 19.34 -18.74
C TYR A 119 -4.51 18.75 -17.45
N ALA A 120 -5.82 18.48 -17.45
CA ALA A 120 -6.52 17.88 -16.32
C ALA A 120 -5.96 16.50 -15.94
N GLU A 121 -5.59 15.69 -16.94
CA GLU A 121 -5.03 14.36 -16.73
C GLU A 121 -3.61 14.44 -16.16
N ARG A 122 -2.78 15.35 -16.68
CA ARG A 122 -1.44 15.63 -16.11
C ARG A 122 -1.53 16.07 -14.65
N LEU A 123 -2.48 16.94 -14.31
CA LEU A 123 -2.68 17.39 -12.93
C LEU A 123 -3.17 16.25 -12.01
N ARG A 124 -4.05 15.37 -12.52
CA ARG A 124 -4.52 14.20 -11.79
C ARG A 124 -3.37 13.26 -11.44
N LEU A 125 -2.56 12.88 -12.44
CA LEU A 125 -1.40 12.00 -12.26
C LEU A 125 -0.34 12.60 -11.34
N ARG A 126 -0.11 13.93 -11.41
CA ARG A 126 0.77 14.62 -10.46
C ARG A 126 0.29 14.46 -9.02
N ARG A 127 -1.00 14.66 -8.77
CA ARG A 127 -1.60 14.48 -7.43
C ARG A 127 -1.51 13.02 -6.97
N GLU A 128 -1.72 12.07 -7.87
CA GLU A 128 -1.58 10.64 -7.58
C GLU A 128 -0.14 10.28 -7.22
N ALA A 129 0.86 10.79 -7.94
CA ALA A 129 2.27 10.59 -7.64
C ALA A 129 2.64 11.13 -6.24
N TYR A 130 2.30 12.38 -5.92
CA TYR A 130 2.58 12.92 -4.57
C TYR A 130 1.83 12.20 -3.46
N ARG A 131 0.57 11.77 -3.68
CA ARG A 131 -0.17 10.96 -2.69
C ARG A 131 0.52 9.62 -2.46
N ALA A 132 0.93 8.93 -3.51
CA ALA A 132 1.63 7.67 -3.40
C ALA A 132 3.00 7.82 -2.71
N LEU A 133 3.72 8.91 -2.97
CA LEU A 133 4.97 9.24 -2.27
C LEU A 133 4.76 9.54 -0.79
N ALA A 134 3.72 10.31 -0.44
CA ALA A 134 3.36 10.56 0.96
C ALA A 134 2.97 9.28 1.69
N ASP A 135 2.23 8.38 1.03
CA ASP A 135 1.88 7.07 1.57
C ASP A 135 3.11 6.18 1.75
N ALA A 136 4.07 6.19 0.81
CA ALA A 136 5.33 5.47 0.92
C ALA A 136 6.20 6.01 2.06
N ARG A 137 6.34 7.34 2.18
CA ARG A 137 7.04 7.98 3.31
C ARG A 137 6.43 7.57 4.64
N ARG A 138 5.10 7.68 4.77
CA ARG A 138 4.39 7.28 5.99
C ARG A 138 4.63 5.80 6.32
N ALA A 139 4.60 4.92 5.32
CA ALA A 139 4.86 3.50 5.53
C ALA A 139 6.28 3.26 6.06
N VAL A 140 7.29 3.96 5.52
CA VAL A 140 8.68 3.87 6.01
C VAL A 140 8.81 4.39 7.44
N GLU A 141 8.23 5.55 7.74
CA GLU A 141 8.28 6.17 9.08
C GLU A 141 7.61 5.27 10.13
N VAL A 142 6.38 4.81 9.87
CA VAL A 142 5.64 3.93 10.78
C VAL A 142 6.37 2.60 10.96
N ALA A 143 6.78 1.96 9.86
CA ALA A 143 7.45 0.66 9.95
C ALA A 143 8.80 0.75 10.67
N SER A 144 9.55 1.83 10.47
CA SER A 144 10.84 2.03 11.16
C SER A 144 10.67 2.31 12.66
N ALA A 145 9.63 3.06 13.05
CA ALA A 145 9.34 3.36 14.45
C ALA A 145 8.76 2.18 15.23
N GLU A 146 7.87 1.39 14.62
CA GLU A 146 7.18 0.28 15.29
C GLU A 146 8.02 -1.00 15.39
N HIS A 147 9.09 -1.13 14.61
CA HIS A 147 9.92 -2.34 14.56
C HIS A 147 11.40 -2.07 14.84
N PRO A 148 11.78 -1.77 16.11
CA PRO A 148 13.17 -1.45 16.48
C PRO A 148 14.24 -2.44 15.99
N PRO A 149 14.02 -3.76 15.99
CA PRO A 149 15.03 -4.72 15.50
C PRO A 149 15.41 -4.53 14.02
N PHE A 150 14.51 -3.97 13.21
CA PHE A 150 14.68 -3.79 11.76
C PHE A 150 14.52 -2.32 11.33
N GLY A 151 14.41 -1.40 12.28
CA GLY A 151 14.07 0.00 12.01
C GLY A 151 15.10 0.71 11.13
N ARG A 152 16.39 0.36 11.28
CA ARG A 152 17.48 0.89 10.44
C ARG A 152 17.34 0.46 8.98
N ASP A 153 17.08 -0.82 8.72
CA ASP A 153 16.87 -1.34 7.37
C ASP A 153 15.65 -0.69 6.70
N LEU A 154 14.59 -0.45 7.48
CA LEU A 154 13.37 0.18 6.98
C LEU A 154 13.60 1.67 6.70
N ALA A 155 14.32 2.37 7.59
CA ALA A 155 14.68 3.79 7.40
C ALA A 155 15.59 4.03 6.19
N ALA A 156 16.36 3.02 5.75
CA ALA A 156 17.19 3.10 4.55
C ALA A 156 16.39 3.34 3.26
N TRP A 157 15.07 3.12 3.27
CA TRP A 157 14.18 3.42 2.16
C TRP A 157 13.75 4.90 2.07
N ALA A 158 13.94 5.70 3.12
CA ALA A 158 13.56 7.12 3.10
C ALA A 158 14.30 7.92 2.01
N PRO A 159 15.63 7.76 1.81
CA PRO A 159 16.33 8.38 0.69
C PRO A 159 15.80 7.96 -0.70
N VAL A 160 15.25 6.76 -0.86
CA VAL A 160 14.64 6.32 -2.14
C VAL A 160 13.37 7.13 -2.39
N VAL A 161 12.53 7.33 -1.38
CA VAL A 161 11.32 8.18 -1.48
C VAL A 161 11.70 9.61 -1.85
N SER A 162 12.71 10.20 -1.20
CA SER A 162 13.20 11.54 -1.55
C SER A 162 13.71 11.64 -2.98
N ALA A 163 14.45 10.63 -3.47
CA ALA A 163 14.90 10.61 -4.86
C ALA A 163 13.72 10.52 -5.87
N LEU A 164 12.63 9.85 -5.52
CA LEU A 164 11.42 9.82 -6.35
C LEU A 164 10.66 11.16 -6.34
N GLU A 165 10.63 11.87 -5.21
CA GLU A 165 10.09 13.25 -5.14
C GLU A 165 10.88 14.19 -6.06
N GLU A 166 12.21 14.13 -6.01
CA GLU A 166 13.09 14.91 -6.91
C GLU A 166 12.77 14.62 -8.40
N ILE A 167 12.47 13.37 -8.76
CA ILE A 167 12.06 12.99 -10.12
C ILE A 167 10.71 13.62 -10.49
N VAL A 168 9.70 13.57 -9.59
CA VAL A 168 8.38 14.15 -9.85
C VAL A 168 8.47 15.67 -10.01
N ASP A 169 9.29 16.34 -9.21
CA ASP A 169 9.52 17.78 -9.29
C ASP A 169 10.22 18.15 -10.61
N ALA A 170 11.27 17.43 -10.98
CA ALA A 170 11.99 17.64 -12.24
C ALA A 170 11.11 17.35 -13.47
N ALA A 171 10.29 16.30 -13.42
CA ALA A 171 9.30 16.00 -14.45
C ALA A 171 8.26 17.13 -14.55
N THR A 172 7.77 17.65 -13.43
CA THR A 172 6.81 18.75 -13.42
C THR A 172 7.42 20.02 -14.03
N ALA A 173 8.67 20.35 -13.70
CA ALA A 173 9.40 21.45 -14.33
C ALA A 173 9.59 21.22 -15.85
N CYS A 174 9.88 19.99 -16.27
CA CYS A 174 9.94 19.62 -17.69
C CYS A 174 8.60 19.88 -18.40
N GLY A 175 7.48 19.47 -17.78
CA GLY A 175 6.14 19.68 -18.34
C GLY A 175 5.80 21.16 -18.56
N VAL A 176 6.18 22.03 -17.61
CA VAL A 176 6.01 23.49 -17.78
C VAL A 176 6.82 24.01 -18.97
N ARG A 177 8.05 23.53 -19.17
CA ARG A 177 8.87 23.93 -20.33
C ARG A 177 8.27 23.45 -21.65
N LEU A 178 7.73 22.23 -21.69
CA LEU A 178 7.03 21.70 -22.87
C LEU A 178 5.78 22.53 -23.19
N ASP A 179 5.01 22.92 -22.17
CA ASP A 179 3.86 23.83 -22.32
C ASP A 179 4.28 25.22 -22.83
N GLN A 180 5.53 25.64 -22.60
CA GLN A 180 6.13 26.87 -23.14
C GLN A 180 6.74 26.70 -24.53
N GLY A 181 6.57 25.54 -25.19
CA GLY A 181 7.03 25.29 -26.54
C GLY A 181 8.44 24.69 -26.66
N ALA A 182 9.02 24.19 -25.56
CA ALA A 182 10.23 23.38 -25.66
C ALA A 182 9.96 22.11 -26.49
N PRO A 183 10.95 21.61 -27.25
CA PRO A 183 10.78 20.39 -28.04
C PRO A 183 10.57 19.18 -27.12
N TYR A 184 9.67 18.28 -27.55
CA TYR A 184 9.49 17.00 -26.88
C TYR A 184 10.76 16.15 -26.99
N PRO A 185 11.13 15.40 -25.94
CA PRO A 185 12.29 14.53 -25.99
C PRO A 185 12.08 13.38 -26.96
N ASP A 186 13.20 12.82 -27.39
CA ASP A 186 13.22 11.62 -28.23
C ASP A 186 12.44 10.45 -27.59
N ALA A 187 11.78 9.68 -28.45
CA ALA A 187 10.96 8.54 -28.05
C ALA A 187 11.82 7.44 -27.39
N GLU A 188 13.06 7.27 -27.83
CA GLU A 188 13.98 6.28 -27.27
C GLU A 188 14.41 6.65 -25.85
N LEU A 189 14.70 7.94 -25.60
CA LEU A 189 14.96 8.47 -24.24
C LEU A 189 13.76 8.24 -23.31
N THR A 190 12.56 8.58 -23.77
CA THR A 190 11.32 8.38 -23.01
C THR A 190 11.09 6.92 -22.67
N ALA A 191 11.30 6.01 -23.64
CA ALA A 191 11.20 4.57 -23.43
C ALA A 191 12.21 4.04 -22.41
N ARG A 192 13.46 4.51 -22.44
CA ARG A 192 14.50 4.13 -21.47
C ARG A 192 14.17 4.58 -20.05
N LEU A 193 13.67 5.81 -19.86
CA LEU A 193 13.25 6.30 -18.54
C LEU A 193 12.06 5.50 -17.99
N ARG A 194 11.06 5.21 -18.85
CA ARG A 194 9.90 4.37 -18.51
C ARG A 194 10.33 2.95 -18.10
N ALA A 195 11.27 2.35 -18.84
CA ALA A 195 11.82 1.04 -18.55
C ALA A 195 12.59 1.03 -17.22
N GLY A 196 13.41 2.05 -16.96
CA GLY A 196 14.17 2.18 -15.71
C GLY A 196 13.29 2.34 -14.46
N LEU A 197 12.18 3.08 -14.56
CA LEU A 197 11.19 3.18 -13.48
C LEU A 197 10.36 1.89 -13.34
N SER A 198 10.01 1.22 -14.43
CA SER A 198 9.26 -0.04 -14.38
C SER A 198 10.11 -1.15 -13.72
N ASP A 199 11.37 -1.28 -14.11
CA ASP A 199 12.29 -2.22 -13.46
C ASP A 199 12.52 -1.88 -11.99
N LEU A 200 12.62 -0.59 -11.62
CA LEU A 200 12.71 -0.19 -10.21
C LEU A 200 11.45 -0.59 -9.43
N ALA A 201 10.25 -0.39 -9.99
CA ALA A 201 9.00 -0.78 -9.34
C ALA A 201 8.92 -2.29 -9.13
N ASP A 202 9.32 -3.08 -10.13
CA ASP A 202 9.31 -4.53 -10.06
C ASP A 202 10.41 -5.06 -9.11
N ALA A 203 11.58 -4.42 -9.08
CA ALA A 203 12.66 -4.75 -8.17
C ALA A 203 12.27 -4.51 -6.70
N VAL A 204 11.68 -3.35 -6.41
CA VAL A 204 11.15 -3.02 -5.08
C VAL A 204 10.04 -4.00 -4.69
N ALA A 205 9.08 -4.27 -5.57
CA ALA A 205 7.98 -5.20 -5.28
C ALA A 205 8.48 -6.62 -4.99
N ALA A 206 9.45 -7.10 -5.77
CA ALA A 206 10.06 -8.42 -5.59
C ALA A 206 11.15 -8.45 -4.51
N ARG A 207 11.50 -7.31 -3.89
CA ARG A 207 12.57 -7.15 -2.89
C ARG A 207 13.92 -7.69 -3.38
N ARG A 208 14.24 -7.36 -4.63
CA ARG A 208 15.48 -7.71 -5.32
C ARG A 208 16.20 -6.43 -5.76
N PRO A 209 17.51 -6.46 -6.03
CA PRO A 209 18.18 -5.32 -6.64
C PRO A 209 17.58 -5.01 -8.03
N PRO A 210 17.54 -3.73 -8.44
CA PRO A 210 17.24 -3.34 -9.81
C PRO A 210 18.22 -3.97 -10.80
N THR A 211 17.75 -4.25 -12.02
CA THR A 211 18.59 -4.83 -13.07
C THR A 211 19.68 -3.84 -13.50
N ASP A 212 20.82 -4.27 -14.01
CA ASP A 212 21.79 -3.30 -14.56
C ASP A 212 21.29 -2.76 -15.92
N LEU A 213 20.62 -1.61 -15.88
CA LEU A 213 20.09 -0.92 -17.05
C LEU A 213 20.91 0.34 -17.31
N VAL A 214 21.42 0.46 -18.52
CA VAL A 214 22.18 1.65 -18.95
C VAL A 214 21.23 2.84 -19.10
N LEU A 215 21.32 3.79 -18.18
CA LEU A 215 20.58 5.05 -18.22
C LEU A 215 21.36 6.14 -18.97
N PRO A 216 20.72 6.93 -19.85
CA PRO A 216 21.39 7.87 -20.75
C PRO A 216 22.16 8.95 -19.99
N ALA A 217 23.45 9.15 -20.28
CA ALA A 217 24.31 10.11 -19.59
C ALA A 217 23.68 11.52 -19.55
N GLY A 218 23.91 12.29 -18.48
CA GLY A 218 23.38 13.66 -18.39
C GLY A 218 23.82 14.55 -19.56
N ALA A 219 25.04 14.33 -20.07
CA ALA A 219 25.58 14.97 -21.27
C ALA A 219 24.94 14.50 -22.59
N ALA A 220 24.21 13.39 -22.61
CA ALA A 220 23.43 12.96 -23.78
C ALA A 220 22.02 13.60 -23.80
N VAL A 221 21.64 14.32 -22.74
CA VAL A 221 20.37 15.05 -22.60
C VAL A 221 20.61 16.56 -22.78
N THR A 222 21.59 16.92 -23.63
CA THR A 222 22.18 18.27 -23.78
C THR A 222 21.17 19.40 -23.97
N ASP A 223 19.97 19.11 -24.45
CA ASP A 223 18.96 20.14 -24.75
C ASP A 223 17.93 20.36 -23.62
N CYS A 224 18.01 19.62 -22.50
CA CYS A 224 17.00 19.69 -21.45
C CYS A 224 17.53 19.39 -20.03
N ALA A 225 17.95 20.43 -19.31
CA ALA A 225 18.44 20.34 -17.92
C ALA A 225 17.48 19.57 -16.98
N THR A 226 16.16 19.80 -17.12
CA THR A 226 15.14 19.11 -16.32
C THR A 226 15.09 17.59 -16.56
N LEU A 227 15.41 17.12 -17.77
CA LEU A 227 15.49 15.68 -18.05
C LEU A 227 16.80 15.06 -17.57
N ALA A 228 17.89 15.84 -17.52
CA ALA A 228 19.12 15.42 -16.88
C ALA A 228 18.89 15.19 -15.38
N ASP A 229 18.12 16.05 -14.72
CA ASP A 229 17.72 15.91 -13.31
C ASP A 229 16.85 14.68 -13.07
N VAL A 230 15.85 14.42 -13.93
CA VAL A 230 15.04 13.17 -13.90
C VAL A 230 15.95 11.94 -13.99
N THR A 231 16.92 11.96 -14.90
CA THR A 231 17.82 10.82 -15.10
C THR A 231 18.79 10.65 -13.92
N ALA A 232 19.27 11.74 -13.34
CA ALA A 232 20.12 11.74 -12.15
C ALA A 232 19.37 11.21 -10.92
N GLY A 233 18.13 11.67 -10.71
CA GLY A 233 17.24 11.17 -9.66
C GLY A 233 16.96 9.69 -9.80
N LEU A 234 16.67 9.21 -11.03
CA LEU A 234 16.44 7.78 -11.28
C LEU A 234 17.68 6.93 -10.98
N ARG A 235 18.88 7.36 -11.40
CA ARG A 235 20.13 6.66 -11.05
C ARG A 235 20.33 6.62 -9.53
N ARG A 236 20.06 7.72 -8.85
CA ARG A 236 20.18 7.82 -7.39
C ARG A 236 19.22 6.84 -6.70
N ALA A 237 17.95 6.84 -7.09
CA ALA A 237 16.95 5.92 -6.56
C ALA A 237 17.35 4.45 -6.77
N ARG A 238 17.85 4.09 -7.97
CA ARG A 238 18.29 2.73 -8.28
C ARG A 238 19.50 2.29 -7.46
N ARG A 239 20.51 3.16 -7.29
CA ARG A 239 21.67 2.87 -6.44
C ARG A 239 21.31 2.73 -4.96
N LEU A 240 20.33 3.51 -4.49
CA LEU A 240 19.85 3.42 -3.11
C LEU A 240 19.06 2.12 -2.89
N ALA A 241 18.28 1.69 -3.88
CA ALA A 241 17.50 0.45 -3.82
C ALA A 241 18.33 -0.84 -4.01
N SER A 242 19.62 -0.73 -4.34
CA SER A 242 20.54 -1.88 -4.43
C SER A 242 21.35 -2.12 -3.15
N ASN A 243 21.29 -1.21 -2.18
CA ASN A 243 21.91 -1.34 -0.86
C ASN A 243 20.95 -2.02 0.12
#